data_AF-A0A1Q6Z7U3-F1
#
_entry.id   AF-A0A1Q6Z7U3-F1
#
_cell.length_a   1.000
_cell.length_b   1.000
_cell.length_c   1.000
_cell.angle_alpha   90.00
_cell.angle_beta   90.00
_cell.angle_gamma   90.00
#
_symmetry.space_group_name_H-M   'P 1'
#
loop_
_entity.id
_entity.type
_entity.pdbx_description
1 polymer ?
#
loop_
_entity_poly.entity_id
_entity_poly.type
_entity_poly.pdbx_seq_one_letter_code
_entity_poly.pdbx_strand_id
1 'polypeptide(L)'
;MKTAIYSILKIFQFRSKSFRLYWILVLLVLSLAMPAVFLRGTLPQNTATQIDGLAEFASMQGASLGPVTWSESFNNSSEWSVPANPPNVLSISGSLKLSVTFPSTSKAQAISVHRNVNWSLTEIPIITIKARVSTGVSYGVRFFGVTANNTSFAAWREGSSLQHRPGLGTIETVSANLGTETFLANPKLQLTGARITEVLFYLEAAPFRSGSFSLTLYDVHINPTITTPADSLELNGNFTGLVANLKSSVSSQGVFQVFVGLDIKGSSDLSYTLYLTRGASILAQGYTYVPKVATTYELALMLPALVNSSPLFAGNFASSSLIVSAWKGEISYFRLDSVDIRFLATTPSPSAALNTANYNALIFYYFVFLFMIPASTILLLIKVFRDKD
;
A
#
# COMPACT_ATOMS: atom_id res chain seq x y z
N MET A 1 -35.28 57.90 -11.54
CA MET A 1 -35.42 56.44 -11.76
C MET A 1 -36.52 56.05 -12.74
N LYS A 2 -37.70 56.70 -12.75
CA LYS A 2 -38.77 56.45 -13.76
C LYS A 2 -38.37 56.79 -15.22
N THR A 3 -37.42 57.68 -15.44
CA THR A 3 -37.03 58.18 -16.78
C THR A 3 -36.03 57.29 -17.53
N ALA A 4 -35.20 56.50 -16.85
CA ALA A 4 -34.23 55.61 -17.51
C ALA A 4 -34.89 54.32 -18.04
N ILE A 5 -35.90 53.80 -17.32
CA ILE A 5 -36.65 52.60 -17.72
C ILE A 5 -37.50 52.85 -18.98
N TYR A 6 -38.05 54.06 -19.13
CA TYR A 6 -38.80 54.44 -20.33
C TYR A 6 -37.94 54.60 -21.59
N SER A 7 -36.63 54.87 -21.45
CA SER A 7 -35.71 55.03 -22.59
C SER A 7 -35.28 53.69 -23.19
N ILE A 8 -35.00 52.68 -22.36
CA ILE A 8 -34.63 51.32 -22.83
C ILE A 8 -35.82 50.63 -23.51
N LEU A 9 -37.05 50.90 -23.05
CA LEU A 9 -38.28 50.35 -23.65
C LEU A 9 -38.61 50.93 -25.04
N LYS A 10 -38.05 52.09 -25.42
CA LYS A 10 -38.25 52.71 -26.75
C LYS A 10 -37.30 52.17 -27.82
N ILE A 11 -36.13 51.65 -27.43
CA ILE A 11 -35.11 51.16 -28.36
C ILE A 11 -35.44 49.74 -28.86
N PHE A 12 -36.30 49.00 -28.16
CA PHE A 12 -36.72 47.65 -28.54
C PHE A 12 -38.15 47.58 -29.07
N GLN A 13 -38.39 48.20 -30.24
CA GLN A 13 -39.58 47.95 -31.04
C GLN A 13 -39.40 46.69 -31.89
N PHE A 14 -39.69 45.53 -31.31
CA PHE A 14 -39.64 44.26 -32.05
C PHE A 14 -40.94 44.04 -32.81
N ARG A 15 -40.89 44.14 -34.15
CA ARG A 15 -42.05 44.20 -35.05
C ARG A 15 -42.73 42.87 -35.39
N SER A 16 -42.16 41.70 -35.08
CA SER A 16 -42.80 40.41 -35.42
C SER A 16 -42.97 39.47 -34.21
N LYS A 17 -44.13 38.81 -34.17
CA LYS A 17 -44.52 37.86 -33.11
C LYS A 17 -43.55 36.66 -33.06
N SER A 18 -43.11 36.17 -34.21
CA SER A 18 -42.17 35.05 -34.35
C SER A 18 -40.80 35.37 -33.75
N PHE A 19 -40.33 36.61 -33.90
CA PHE A 19 -39.06 37.05 -33.33
C PHE A 19 -39.11 37.17 -31.80
N ARG A 20 -40.24 37.62 -31.24
CA ARG A 20 -40.44 37.69 -29.78
C ARG A 20 -40.51 36.29 -29.16
N LEU A 21 -41.15 35.34 -29.83
CA LEU A 21 -41.22 33.94 -29.39
C LEU A 21 -39.82 33.29 -29.40
N TYR A 22 -39.02 33.58 -30.43
CA TYR A 22 -37.63 33.13 -30.52
C TYR A 22 -36.79 33.61 -29.32
N TRP A 23 -36.92 34.88 -28.92
CA TRP A 23 -36.21 35.41 -27.75
C TRP A 23 -36.66 34.80 -26.43
N ILE A 24 -37.95 34.49 -26.27
CA ILE A 24 -38.45 33.75 -25.09
C ILE A 24 -37.80 32.36 -25.03
N LEU A 25 -37.71 31.68 -26.17
CA LEU A 25 -37.11 30.35 -26.27
C LEU A 25 -35.61 30.37 -25.99
N VAL A 26 -34.89 31.38 -26.49
CA VAL A 26 -33.47 31.61 -26.19
C VAL A 26 -33.25 31.89 -24.70
N LEU A 27 -34.08 32.72 -24.07
CA LEU A 27 -34.00 32.98 -22.63
C LEU A 27 -34.29 31.72 -21.81
N LEU A 28 -35.23 30.88 -22.24
CA LEU A 28 -35.54 29.60 -21.59
C LEU A 28 -34.34 28.64 -21.69
N VAL A 29 -33.74 28.50 -22.88
CA VAL A 29 -32.55 27.66 -23.08
C VAL A 29 -31.37 28.17 -22.26
N LEU A 30 -31.11 29.48 -22.27
CA LEU A 30 -30.06 30.09 -21.44
C LEU A 30 -30.31 29.86 -19.96
N SER A 31 -31.57 29.92 -19.51
CA SER A 31 -31.93 29.67 -18.12
C SER A 31 -31.71 28.21 -17.70
N LEU A 32 -31.90 27.25 -18.61
CA LEU A 32 -31.71 25.83 -18.29
C LEU A 32 -30.24 25.40 -18.41
N ALA A 33 -29.51 25.91 -19.39
CA ALA A 33 -28.15 25.46 -19.70
C ALA A 33 -27.07 26.14 -18.83
N MET A 34 -27.20 27.44 -18.55
CA MET A 34 -26.17 28.19 -17.82
C MET A 34 -25.94 27.70 -16.38
N PRO A 35 -26.97 27.37 -15.56
CA PRO A 35 -26.74 26.86 -14.22
C PRO A 35 -25.94 25.55 -14.23
N ALA A 36 -26.25 24.64 -15.14
CA ALA A 36 -25.57 23.34 -15.24
C ALA A 36 -24.09 23.48 -15.63
N VAL A 37 -23.76 24.41 -16.52
CA VAL A 37 -22.38 24.66 -16.95
C VAL A 37 -21.60 25.43 -15.88
N PHE A 38 -22.22 26.44 -15.25
CA PHE A 38 -21.54 27.29 -14.26
C PHE A 38 -21.35 26.58 -12.91
N LEU A 39 -22.36 25.86 -12.40
CA LEU A 39 -22.26 25.08 -11.15
C LEU A 39 -21.22 23.94 -11.27
N ARG A 40 -21.04 23.37 -12.46
CA ARG A 40 -19.96 22.41 -12.74
C ARG A 40 -18.58 23.07 -12.76
N GLY A 41 -18.48 24.32 -13.22
CA GLY A 41 -17.21 25.05 -13.34
C GLY A 41 -16.72 25.74 -12.07
N THR A 42 -17.61 26.05 -11.11
CA THR A 42 -17.26 26.83 -9.91
C THR A 42 -16.96 25.99 -8.66
N LEU A 43 -17.32 24.72 -8.66
CA LEU A 43 -16.95 23.79 -7.59
C LEU A 43 -15.73 22.98 -8.03
N PRO A 44 -14.61 23.00 -7.30
CA PRO A 44 -13.50 22.11 -7.60
C PRO A 44 -14.00 20.66 -7.48
N GLN A 45 -14.19 19.98 -8.61
CA GLN A 45 -14.40 18.54 -8.61
C GLN A 45 -13.03 17.87 -8.51
N ASN A 46 -12.66 17.41 -7.31
CA ASN A 46 -11.49 16.55 -7.14
C ASN A 46 -11.85 15.14 -7.60
N THR A 47 -11.71 14.90 -8.91
CA THR A 47 -11.81 13.56 -9.49
C THR A 47 -10.72 12.65 -8.93
N ALA A 48 -11.07 11.38 -8.69
CA ALA A 48 -10.10 10.32 -8.41
C ALA A 48 -8.93 10.42 -9.39
N THR A 49 -7.70 10.49 -8.86
CA THR A 49 -6.51 10.58 -9.70
C THR A 49 -6.14 9.18 -10.16
N GLN A 50 -5.65 9.10 -11.40
CA GLN A 50 -5.20 7.88 -12.04
C GLN A 50 -3.79 8.11 -12.56
N ILE A 51 -2.88 7.18 -12.30
CA ILE A 51 -1.49 7.22 -12.77
C ILE A 51 -1.22 5.97 -13.57
N ASP A 52 -0.68 6.16 -14.78
CA ASP A 52 -0.04 5.10 -15.55
C ASP A 52 1.32 4.76 -14.93
N GLY A 53 1.40 3.62 -14.27
CA GLY A 53 2.60 3.16 -13.60
C GLY A 53 3.74 2.80 -14.56
N LEU A 54 3.46 2.51 -15.84
CA LEU A 54 4.51 2.24 -16.82
C LEU A 54 5.28 3.50 -17.23
N ALA A 55 4.62 4.67 -17.25
CA ALA A 55 5.31 5.94 -17.46
C ALA A 55 6.37 6.21 -16.37
N GLU A 56 6.09 5.72 -15.17
CA GLU A 56 6.96 5.79 -13.98
C GLU A 56 7.89 4.58 -13.84
N PHE A 57 7.96 3.64 -14.80
CA PHE A 57 8.84 2.48 -14.70
C PHE A 57 10.32 2.89 -14.71
N ALA A 58 11.10 2.36 -13.77
CA ALA A 58 12.54 2.62 -13.67
C ALA A 58 13.38 1.38 -14.01
N SER A 59 13.07 0.23 -13.40
CA SER A 59 13.81 -1.00 -13.61
C SER A 59 12.99 -2.23 -13.27
N MET A 60 13.37 -3.38 -13.84
CA MET A 60 12.84 -4.68 -13.48
C MET A 60 13.96 -5.61 -13.06
N GLN A 61 13.69 -6.48 -12.10
CA GLN A 61 14.63 -7.50 -11.67
C GLN A 61 13.90 -8.77 -11.25
N GLY A 62 14.45 -9.91 -11.62
CA GLY A 62 14.14 -11.20 -11.01
C GLY A 62 14.82 -11.30 -9.65
N ALA A 63 14.17 -11.98 -8.71
CA ALA A 63 14.68 -12.19 -7.37
C ALA A 63 14.57 -13.67 -6.99
N SER A 64 15.62 -14.17 -6.34
CA SER A 64 15.67 -15.53 -5.80
C SER A 64 16.49 -15.56 -4.50
N LEU A 65 16.33 -16.64 -3.73
CA LEU A 65 17.16 -16.89 -2.57
C LEU A 65 18.55 -17.33 -3.04
N GLY A 66 19.59 -16.66 -2.56
CA GLY A 66 20.97 -17.08 -2.77
C GLY A 66 21.38 -18.27 -1.92
N PRO A 67 22.66 -18.68 -1.98
CA PRO A 67 23.18 -19.75 -1.13
C PRO A 67 23.12 -19.37 0.34
N VAL A 68 23.03 -20.35 1.23
CA VAL A 68 23.06 -20.12 2.68
C VAL A 68 24.41 -19.50 3.05
N THR A 69 24.41 -18.27 3.58
CA THR A 69 25.62 -17.57 4.04
C THR A 69 25.85 -17.72 5.53
N TRP A 70 24.82 -18.06 6.28
CA TRP A 70 24.89 -18.35 7.70
C TRP A 70 23.81 -19.36 8.08
N SER A 71 24.13 -20.31 8.95
CA SER A 71 23.16 -21.24 9.53
C SER A 71 23.52 -21.56 10.97
N GLU A 72 22.48 -21.85 11.75
CA GLU A 72 22.63 -22.34 13.11
C GLU A 72 22.76 -23.86 13.13
N SER A 73 23.81 -24.36 13.77
CA SER A 73 24.06 -25.80 13.89
C SER A 73 23.46 -26.42 15.15
N PHE A 74 23.10 -25.61 16.15
CA PHE A 74 22.57 -26.05 17.45
C PHE A 74 23.46 -27.08 18.14
N ASN A 75 24.77 -26.86 18.09
CA ASN A 75 25.77 -27.73 18.71
C ASN A 75 26.44 -27.10 19.95
N ASN A 76 26.33 -25.78 20.11
CA ASN A 76 26.99 -25.05 21.19
C ASN A 76 25.98 -24.24 22.03
N SER A 77 25.83 -24.62 23.30
CA SER A 77 24.95 -23.92 24.24
C SER A 77 25.49 -22.57 24.71
N SER A 78 26.81 -22.35 24.69
CA SER A 78 27.41 -21.11 25.18
C SER A 78 27.15 -19.88 24.30
N GLU A 79 26.72 -20.11 23.05
CA GLU A 79 26.41 -19.04 22.10
C GLU A 79 25.00 -18.47 22.30
N TRP A 80 24.18 -19.16 23.10
CA TRP A 80 22.82 -18.77 23.41
C TRP A 80 22.71 -18.39 24.88
N SER A 81 21.98 -17.32 25.14
CA SER A 81 21.76 -16.80 26.48
C SER A 81 20.28 -16.65 26.75
N VAL A 82 19.86 -17.05 27.94
CA VAL A 82 18.48 -16.97 28.42
C VAL A 82 18.50 -16.42 29.84
N PRO A 83 17.60 -15.48 30.20
CA PRO A 83 17.53 -14.99 31.57
C PRO A 83 17.08 -16.12 32.50
N ALA A 84 17.52 -16.07 33.76
CA ALA A 84 17.20 -17.10 34.75
C ALA A 84 15.72 -17.15 35.16
N ASN A 85 14.98 -16.05 34.96
CA ASN A 85 13.57 -15.91 35.34
C ASN A 85 12.71 -15.57 34.12
N PRO A 86 11.50 -16.14 33.98
CA PRO A 86 10.89 -17.21 34.80
C PRO A 86 11.64 -18.56 34.70
N PRO A 87 11.36 -19.54 35.59
CA PRO A 87 12.00 -20.85 35.56
C PRO A 87 11.94 -21.47 34.17
N ASN A 88 13.12 -21.79 33.64
CA ASN A 88 13.27 -22.28 32.29
C ASN A 88 14.40 -23.30 32.19
N VAL A 89 14.36 -24.09 31.12
CA VAL A 89 15.38 -25.05 30.74
C VAL A 89 15.69 -24.82 29.27
N LEU A 90 16.92 -24.44 28.98
CA LEU A 90 17.47 -24.38 27.63
C LEU A 90 18.25 -25.67 27.35
N SER A 91 17.87 -26.37 26.29
CA SER A 91 18.57 -27.57 25.82
C SER A 91 18.97 -27.38 24.36
N ILE A 92 20.21 -27.71 24.04
CA ILE A 92 20.76 -27.60 22.69
C ILE A 92 21.39 -28.94 22.31
N SER A 93 20.80 -29.61 21.31
CA SER A 93 21.27 -30.90 20.80
C SER A 93 20.71 -31.13 19.39
N GLY A 94 21.36 -30.54 18.38
CA GLY A 94 20.88 -30.54 16.98
C GLY A 94 19.59 -29.73 16.75
N SER A 95 19.04 -29.15 17.81
CA SER A 95 17.94 -28.19 17.83
C SER A 95 18.05 -27.39 19.13
N LEU A 96 17.52 -26.17 19.15
CA LEU A 96 17.39 -25.39 20.39
C LEU A 96 15.98 -25.60 20.95
N LYS A 97 15.87 -26.06 22.18
CA LYS A 97 14.61 -26.18 22.91
C LYS A 97 14.64 -25.33 24.18
N LEU A 98 13.77 -24.33 24.22
CA LEU A 98 13.48 -23.53 25.40
C LEU A 98 12.18 -24.04 26.02
N SER A 99 12.25 -24.61 27.23
CA SER A 99 11.08 -25.03 28.02
C SER A 99 10.90 -24.09 29.20
N VAL A 100 9.67 -23.65 29.44
CA VAL A 100 9.37 -22.56 30.38
C VAL A 100 8.11 -22.92 31.14
N THR A 101 8.08 -22.64 32.44
CA THR A 101 6.85 -22.76 33.24
C THR A 101 6.39 -21.37 33.65
N PHE A 102 5.26 -20.93 33.07
CA PHE A 102 4.65 -19.65 33.41
C PHE A 102 3.71 -19.81 34.61
N PRO A 103 3.91 -19.08 35.71
CA PRO A 103 2.93 -19.03 36.79
C PRO A 103 1.70 -18.22 36.38
N SER A 104 0.55 -18.51 36.98
CA SER A 104 -0.66 -17.74 36.72
C SER A 104 -0.53 -16.34 37.32
N THR A 105 -0.48 -15.30 36.47
CA THR A 105 -0.42 -13.90 36.90
C THR A 105 -1.34 -13.02 36.06
N SER A 106 -1.79 -11.89 36.62
CA SER A 106 -2.66 -10.95 35.91
C SER A 106 -1.94 -10.10 34.85
N LYS A 107 -0.63 -10.28 34.67
CA LYS A 107 0.18 -9.55 33.68
C LYS A 107 0.68 -10.52 32.61
N ALA A 108 0.90 -10.01 31.40
CA ALA A 108 1.58 -10.77 30.37
C ALA A 108 3.02 -11.07 30.82
N GLN A 109 3.51 -12.24 30.46
CA GLN A 109 4.86 -12.70 30.79
C GLN A 109 5.57 -13.11 29.51
N ALA A 110 6.87 -12.87 29.44
CA ALA A 110 7.68 -13.32 28.33
C ALA A 110 9.06 -13.75 28.81
N ILE A 111 9.66 -14.68 28.07
CA ILE A 111 11.05 -15.07 28.23
C ILE A 111 11.70 -15.15 26.86
N SER A 112 12.95 -14.77 26.79
CA SER A 112 13.67 -14.60 25.54
C SER A 112 14.99 -15.36 25.57
N VAL A 113 15.30 -16.08 24.51
CA VAL A 113 16.62 -16.65 24.25
C VAL A 113 17.26 -15.86 23.13
N HIS A 114 18.48 -15.38 23.35
CA HIS A 114 19.18 -14.49 22.41
C HIS A 114 20.55 -15.04 22.04
N ARG A 115 21.02 -14.59 20.87
CA ARG A 115 22.32 -14.94 20.29
C ARG A 115 22.92 -13.74 19.60
N ASN A 116 24.21 -13.53 19.81
CA ASN A 116 24.99 -12.55 19.07
C ASN A 116 25.33 -13.08 17.68
N VAL A 117 25.14 -12.22 16.69
CA VAL A 117 25.30 -12.54 15.27
C VAL A 117 26.01 -11.41 14.55
N ASN A 118 26.32 -11.59 13.27
CA ASN A 118 26.94 -10.55 12.45
C ASN A 118 26.45 -10.64 11.01
N TRP A 119 25.20 -10.22 10.78
CA TRP A 119 24.55 -10.35 9.47
C TRP A 119 24.50 -9.00 8.77
N SER A 120 25.21 -8.87 7.65
CA SER A 120 25.21 -7.66 6.84
C SER A 120 23.83 -7.40 6.24
N LEU A 121 23.32 -6.16 6.30
CA LEU A 121 22.07 -5.77 5.66
C LEU A 121 22.26 -5.28 4.21
N THR A 122 23.50 -5.16 3.73
CA THR A 122 23.81 -4.65 2.39
C THR A 122 23.20 -5.51 1.27
N GLU A 123 23.19 -6.84 1.43
CA GLU A 123 22.62 -7.78 0.45
C GLU A 123 21.16 -8.16 0.76
N ILE A 124 20.50 -7.38 1.64
CA ILE A 124 19.10 -7.55 2.03
C ILE A 124 18.81 -9.03 2.37
N PRO A 125 19.43 -9.56 3.44
CA PRO A 125 19.33 -10.97 3.77
C PRO A 125 17.90 -11.35 4.15
N ILE A 126 17.52 -12.57 3.78
CA ILE A 126 16.30 -13.24 4.19
C ILE A 126 16.68 -14.28 5.24
N ILE A 127 16.04 -14.18 6.40
CA ILE A 127 16.13 -15.20 7.44
C ILE A 127 15.00 -16.21 7.23
N THR A 128 15.31 -17.49 7.41
CA THR A 128 14.34 -18.59 7.47
C THR A 128 14.47 -19.29 8.81
N ILE A 129 13.34 -19.51 9.46
CA ILE A 129 13.23 -20.12 10.79
C ILE A 129 12.25 -21.26 10.71
N LYS A 130 12.66 -22.46 11.13
CA LYS A 130 11.79 -23.61 11.33
C LYS A 130 11.60 -23.83 12.81
N ALA A 131 10.38 -23.64 13.30
CA ALA A 131 10.07 -23.69 14.72
C ALA A 131 8.84 -24.54 15.04
N ARG A 132 8.74 -25.00 16.29
CA ARG A 132 7.52 -25.56 16.89
C ARG A 132 7.30 -24.90 18.24
N VAL A 133 6.10 -24.39 18.47
CA VAL A 133 5.71 -23.73 19.72
C VAL A 133 4.46 -24.38 20.29
N SER A 134 4.43 -24.56 21.60
CA SER A 134 3.27 -25.13 22.31
C SER A 134 2.00 -24.31 22.13
N THR A 135 0.83 -24.95 22.17
CA THR A 135 -0.46 -24.28 22.02
C THR A 135 -0.84 -23.40 23.21
N GLY A 136 -1.44 -22.24 22.92
CA GLY A 136 -1.99 -21.31 23.91
C GLY A 136 -0.94 -20.42 24.59
N VAL A 137 0.26 -20.35 24.02
CA VAL A 137 1.22 -19.26 24.20
C VAL A 137 1.51 -18.65 22.83
N SER A 138 2.07 -17.45 22.81
CA SER A 138 2.55 -16.83 21.58
C SER A 138 4.07 -16.78 21.58
N TYR A 139 4.66 -16.53 20.42
CA TYR A 139 6.09 -16.40 20.27
C TYR A 139 6.43 -15.32 19.24
N GLY A 140 7.69 -14.91 19.21
CA GLY A 140 8.14 -14.03 18.15
C GLY A 140 9.65 -13.92 18.09
N VAL A 141 10.10 -13.12 17.13
CA VAL A 141 11.52 -12.93 16.83
C VAL A 141 11.83 -11.45 16.72
N ARG A 142 12.87 -11.00 17.41
CA ARG A 142 13.34 -9.62 17.37
C ARG A 142 14.79 -9.58 16.92
N PHE A 143 15.13 -8.54 16.19
CA PHE A 143 16.48 -8.31 15.70
C PHE A 143 16.96 -6.96 16.18
N PHE A 144 18.23 -6.89 16.56
CA PHE A 144 18.90 -5.65 16.91
C PHE A 144 20.18 -5.55 16.11
N GLY A 145 20.54 -4.33 15.72
CA GLY A 145 21.67 -4.10 14.85
C GLY A 145 22.38 -2.80 15.14
N VAL A 146 23.44 -2.56 14.37
CA VAL A 146 24.20 -1.32 14.40
C VAL A 146 24.40 -0.79 12.99
N THR A 147 24.32 0.52 12.84
CA THR A 147 24.66 1.22 11.58
C THR A 147 26.16 1.11 11.29
N ALA A 148 26.60 1.56 10.11
CA ALA A 148 28.02 1.64 9.76
C ALA A 148 28.86 2.43 10.79
N ASN A 149 28.24 3.39 11.49
CA ASN A 149 28.88 4.21 12.53
C ASN A 149 28.70 3.63 13.95
N ASN A 150 28.30 2.35 14.07
CA ASN A 150 28.03 1.65 15.32
C ASN A 150 26.87 2.20 16.19
N THR A 151 26.00 3.05 15.63
CA THR A 151 24.76 3.45 16.33
C THR A 151 23.77 2.29 16.34
N SER A 152 23.31 1.88 17.52
CA SER A 152 22.35 0.79 17.70
C SER A 152 20.96 1.13 17.15
N PHE A 153 20.27 0.13 16.62
CA PHE A 153 18.86 0.21 16.21
C PHE A 153 18.12 -1.11 16.45
N ALA A 154 16.80 -1.03 16.56
CA ALA A 154 15.93 -2.18 16.57
C ALA A 154 15.42 -2.46 15.16
N ALA A 155 15.58 -3.68 14.65
CA ALA A 155 15.02 -4.15 13.39
C ALA A 155 13.74 -4.96 13.61
N TRP A 156 12.88 -4.47 14.50
CA TRP A 156 11.57 -5.04 14.79
C TRP A 156 10.59 -3.92 15.14
N ARG A 157 9.29 -4.20 15.01
CA ARG A 157 8.22 -3.29 15.37
C ARG A 157 6.99 -4.06 15.83
N GLU A 158 6.17 -3.39 16.63
CA GLU A 158 4.81 -3.86 16.93
C GLU A 158 4.00 -3.96 15.63
N GLY A 159 3.29 -5.07 15.44
CA GLY A 159 2.54 -5.37 14.21
C GLY A 159 3.35 -6.03 13.08
N SER A 160 4.62 -6.37 13.29
CA SER A 160 5.34 -7.29 12.39
C SER A 160 4.76 -8.70 12.48
N SER A 161 4.73 -9.42 11.35
CA SER A 161 4.29 -10.82 11.28
C SER A 161 5.21 -11.78 12.05
N LEU A 162 6.36 -11.30 12.51
CA LEU A 162 7.29 -12.03 13.37
C LEU A 162 7.01 -11.85 14.87
N GLN A 163 6.09 -10.95 15.24
CA GLN A 163 5.71 -10.75 16.64
C GLN A 163 4.41 -11.48 16.98
N HIS A 164 4.25 -11.86 18.25
CA HIS A 164 3.00 -12.35 18.81
C HIS A 164 2.32 -13.51 18.04
N ARG A 165 3.12 -14.31 17.33
CA ARG A 165 2.64 -15.43 16.53
C ARG A 165 2.04 -16.49 17.46
N PRO A 166 0.84 -17.02 17.18
CA PRO A 166 0.24 -18.03 18.04
C PRO A 166 1.02 -19.34 17.94
N GLY A 167 1.31 -19.97 19.07
CA GLY A 167 1.87 -21.32 19.08
C GLY A 167 0.83 -22.34 18.63
N LEU A 168 1.15 -23.09 17.57
CA LEU A 168 0.22 -24.03 16.93
C LEU A 168 0.38 -25.49 17.38
N GLY A 169 1.43 -25.81 18.14
CA GLY A 169 1.81 -27.18 18.50
C GLY A 169 2.47 -27.97 17.36
N THR A 170 2.42 -27.44 16.13
CA THR A 170 3.00 -28.05 14.92
C THR A 170 4.28 -27.32 14.48
N ILE A 171 5.03 -27.93 13.57
CA ILE A 171 6.18 -27.28 12.94
C ILE A 171 5.67 -26.24 11.94
N GLU A 172 6.24 -25.05 11.98
CA GLU A 172 6.05 -24.01 10.97
C GLU A 172 7.40 -23.49 10.47
N THR A 173 7.41 -23.02 9.22
CA THR A 173 8.55 -22.30 8.64
C THR A 173 8.14 -20.86 8.42
N VAL A 174 8.93 -19.94 8.95
CA VAL A 174 8.71 -18.49 8.84
C VAL A 174 9.94 -17.90 8.18
N SER A 175 9.72 -17.08 7.15
CA SER A 175 10.79 -16.33 6.49
C SER A 175 10.51 -14.84 6.53
N ALA A 176 11.56 -14.04 6.63
CA ALA A 176 11.45 -12.59 6.64
C ALA A 176 12.65 -11.91 6.02
N ASN A 177 12.37 -10.80 5.35
CA ASN A 177 13.38 -9.93 4.77
C ASN A 177 13.89 -8.95 5.83
N LEU A 178 15.14 -9.08 6.26
CA LEU A 178 15.69 -8.27 7.34
C LEU A 178 15.85 -6.79 6.95
N GLY A 179 16.08 -6.49 5.67
CA GLY A 179 16.10 -5.10 5.18
C GLY A 179 14.72 -4.45 5.29
N THR A 180 13.66 -5.18 4.92
CA THR A 180 12.25 -4.74 5.04
C THR A 180 11.87 -4.50 6.50
N GLU A 181 12.18 -5.45 7.39
CA GLU A 181 11.90 -5.30 8.82
C GLU A 181 12.66 -4.12 9.44
N THR A 182 13.91 -3.92 9.04
CA THR A 182 14.72 -2.78 9.47
C THR A 182 14.14 -1.46 8.98
N PHE A 183 13.76 -1.35 7.71
CA PHE A 183 13.22 -0.13 7.12
C PHE A 183 11.86 0.24 7.74
N LEU A 184 10.99 -0.75 7.96
CA LEU A 184 9.69 -0.50 8.57
C LEU A 184 9.79 -0.06 10.03
N ALA A 185 10.80 -0.53 10.77
CA ALA A 185 11.10 -0.03 12.10
C ALA A 185 11.82 1.33 12.07
N ASN A 186 12.66 1.58 11.06
CA ASN A 186 13.51 2.77 10.95
C ASN A 186 13.50 3.34 9.51
N PRO A 187 12.46 4.07 9.07
CA PRO A 187 12.30 4.46 7.66
C PRO A 187 13.37 5.41 7.10
N LYS A 188 14.18 6.02 7.97
CA LYS A 188 15.26 6.94 7.58
C LYS A 188 16.65 6.30 7.66
N LEU A 189 16.74 5.05 8.11
CA LEU A 189 18.01 4.37 8.32
C LEU A 189 18.58 3.91 6.97
N GLN A 190 19.84 4.25 6.72
CA GLN A 190 20.59 3.75 5.57
C GLN A 190 21.12 2.35 5.86
N LEU A 191 20.76 1.38 5.01
CA LEU A 191 21.14 -0.02 5.21
C LEU A 191 22.60 -0.30 4.83
N THR A 192 23.22 0.55 4.01
CA THR A 192 24.61 0.39 3.57
C THR A 192 25.56 0.37 4.77
N GLY A 193 26.25 -0.77 4.95
CA GLY A 193 27.16 -0.99 6.07
C GLY A 193 26.48 -1.22 7.43
N ALA A 194 25.14 -1.25 7.48
CA ALA A 194 24.41 -1.68 8.66
C ALA A 194 24.40 -3.21 8.78
N ARG A 195 24.32 -3.71 10.00
CA ARG A 195 24.32 -5.15 10.29
C ARG A 195 23.45 -5.50 11.50
N ILE A 196 22.83 -6.66 11.47
CA ILE A 196 22.18 -7.26 12.64
C ILE A 196 23.26 -7.88 13.51
N THR A 197 23.23 -7.54 14.80
CA THR A 197 24.20 -7.99 15.81
C THR A 197 23.60 -8.92 16.84
N GLU A 198 22.28 -8.96 16.96
CA GLU A 198 21.58 -9.81 17.91
C GLU A 198 20.26 -10.31 17.32
N VAL A 199 19.97 -11.59 17.54
CA VAL A 199 18.66 -12.19 17.31
C VAL A 199 18.11 -12.70 18.64
N LEU A 200 16.83 -12.45 18.86
CA LEU A 200 16.12 -12.81 20.07
C LEU A 200 14.85 -13.56 19.68
N PHE A 201 14.68 -14.77 20.17
CA PHE A 201 13.45 -15.54 20.09
C PHE A 201 12.76 -15.52 21.44
N TYR A 202 11.49 -15.14 21.48
CA TYR A 202 10.74 -15.09 22.73
C TYR A 202 9.52 -15.98 22.70
N LEU A 203 9.17 -16.46 23.89
CA LEU A 203 7.91 -17.11 24.20
C LEU A 203 7.16 -16.23 25.19
N GLU A 204 5.87 -16.02 24.96
CA GLU A 204 5.04 -15.17 25.80
C GLU A 204 3.70 -15.82 26.17
N ALA A 205 3.24 -15.51 27.37
CA ALA A 205 1.99 -15.95 27.93
C ALA A 205 1.11 -14.72 28.20
N ALA A 206 -0.13 -14.78 27.70
CA ALA A 206 -1.15 -13.80 28.03
C ALA A 206 -1.49 -13.82 29.53
N PRO A 207 -2.11 -12.76 30.09
CA PRO A 207 -2.59 -12.76 31.48
C PRO A 207 -3.41 -14.02 31.81
N PHE A 208 -3.17 -14.55 33.01
CA PHE A 208 -3.78 -15.76 33.59
C PHE A 208 -3.46 -17.07 32.88
N ARG A 209 -2.66 -17.04 31.81
CA ARG A 209 -2.14 -18.26 31.21
C ARG A 209 -1.05 -18.84 32.10
N SER A 210 -1.16 -20.13 32.40
CA SER A 210 -0.19 -20.84 33.24
C SER A 210 0.05 -22.26 32.74
N GLY A 211 1.18 -22.83 33.16
CA GLY A 211 1.61 -24.17 32.78
C GLY A 211 2.98 -24.17 32.10
N SER A 212 3.38 -25.36 31.66
CA SER A 212 4.66 -25.57 30.97
C SER A 212 4.47 -25.50 29.46
N PHE A 213 5.30 -24.71 28.81
CA PHE A 213 5.30 -24.49 27.38
C PHE A 213 6.71 -24.57 26.82
N SER A 214 6.84 -24.79 25.53
CA SER A 214 8.14 -24.82 24.87
C SER A 214 8.14 -24.16 23.50
N LEU A 215 9.28 -23.55 23.18
CA LEU A 215 9.73 -23.16 21.85
C LEU A 215 10.85 -24.12 21.42
N THR A 216 10.78 -24.69 20.23
CA THR A 216 11.85 -25.49 19.63
C THR A 216 12.20 -24.92 18.27
N LEU A 217 13.48 -24.57 18.07
CA LEU A 217 14.05 -24.16 16.79
C LEU A 217 14.80 -25.33 16.19
N TYR A 218 14.40 -25.74 14.98
CA TYR A 218 15.00 -26.85 14.24
C TYR A 218 16.00 -26.38 13.20
N ASP A 219 15.80 -25.18 12.67
CA ASP A 219 16.63 -24.61 11.62
C ASP A 219 16.50 -23.08 11.69
N VAL A 220 17.63 -22.39 11.62
CA VAL A 220 17.69 -20.94 11.45
C VAL A 220 18.84 -20.67 10.51
N HIS A 221 18.54 -20.10 9.35
CA HIS A 221 19.57 -19.79 8.37
C HIS A 221 19.25 -18.51 7.60
N ILE A 222 20.26 -18.00 6.92
CA ILE A 222 20.18 -16.77 6.14
C ILE A 222 20.66 -17.02 4.72
N ASN A 223 19.90 -16.47 3.79
CA ASN A 223 20.24 -16.39 2.38
C ASN A 223 20.29 -14.90 1.99
N PRO A 224 21.28 -14.47 1.21
CA PRO A 224 21.22 -13.18 0.56
C PRO A 224 20.14 -13.20 -0.53
N THR A 225 19.63 -12.02 -0.90
CA THR A 225 18.76 -11.92 -2.06
C THR A 225 19.62 -11.81 -3.31
N ILE A 226 19.49 -12.75 -4.25
CA ILE A 226 20.10 -12.62 -5.57
C ILE A 226 19.10 -11.91 -6.48
N THR A 227 19.56 -10.87 -7.16
CA THR A 227 18.76 -10.15 -8.16
C THR A 227 19.37 -10.28 -9.54
N THR A 228 18.53 -10.45 -10.54
CA THR A 228 18.90 -10.46 -11.95
C THR A 228 18.23 -9.29 -12.64
N PRO A 229 18.97 -8.20 -12.93
CA PRO A 229 18.38 -7.02 -13.57
C PRO A 229 17.95 -7.32 -15.00
N ALA A 230 16.90 -6.64 -15.45
CA ALA A 230 16.50 -6.55 -16.84
C ALA A 230 16.36 -5.09 -17.27
N ASP A 231 16.87 -4.82 -18.47
CA ASP A 231 16.71 -3.52 -19.14
C ASP A 231 15.41 -3.44 -19.94
N SER A 232 14.50 -4.39 -19.75
CA SER A 232 13.24 -4.47 -20.46
C SER A 232 12.07 -4.77 -19.52
N LEU A 233 10.84 -4.61 -20.00
CA LEU A 233 9.62 -5.00 -19.28
C LEU A 233 9.41 -6.53 -19.29
N GLU A 234 10.33 -7.28 -19.89
CA GLU A 234 10.31 -8.72 -20.02
C GLU A 234 11.55 -9.33 -19.33
N LEU A 235 11.34 -10.48 -18.70
CA LEU A 235 12.38 -11.24 -18.02
C LEU A 235 12.17 -12.74 -18.26
N ASN A 236 13.27 -13.43 -18.58
CA ASN A 236 13.35 -14.89 -18.69
C ASN A 236 14.36 -15.41 -17.67
N GLY A 237 14.08 -16.57 -17.06
CA GLY A 237 14.94 -17.19 -16.06
C GLY A 237 14.12 -17.83 -14.95
N ASN A 238 14.74 -18.34 -13.89
CA ASN A 238 14.03 -19.03 -12.82
C ASN A 238 14.05 -18.20 -11.55
N PHE A 239 12.91 -17.58 -11.23
CA PHE A 239 12.79 -16.63 -10.12
C PHE A 239 11.66 -17.02 -9.19
N THR A 240 11.80 -16.71 -7.90
CA THR A 240 10.72 -16.85 -6.91
C THR A 240 10.11 -15.50 -6.52
N GLY A 241 10.68 -14.41 -7.03
CA GLY A 241 10.09 -13.09 -7.00
C GLY A 241 10.47 -12.25 -8.21
N LEU A 242 9.68 -11.21 -8.47
CA LEU A 242 9.99 -10.17 -9.43
C LEU A 242 9.72 -8.83 -8.78
N VAL A 243 10.57 -7.85 -9.09
CA VAL A 243 10.45 -6.50 -8.59
C VAL A 243 10.55 -5.54 -9.77
N ALA A 244 9.47 -4.81 -10.03
CA ALA A 244 9.45 -3.69 -10.95
C ALA A 244 9.45 -2.38 -10.14
N ASN A 245 10.59 -1.69 -10.13
CA ASN A 245 10.74 -0.44 -9.41
C ASN A 245 10.19 0.72 -10.24
N LEU A 246 9.51 1.63 -9.56
CA LEU A 246 9.08 2.90 -10.12
C LEU A 246 10.14 3.99 -9.84
N LYS A 247 10.21 5.00 -10.69
CA LYS A 247 11.13 6.15 -10.60
C LYS A 247 10.88 6.95 -9.33
N SER A 248 9.60 7.08 -8.95
CA SER A 248 9.16 7.90 -7.84
C SER A 248 8.26 7.10 -6.88
N SER A 249 8.10 7.64 -5.67
CA SER A 249 7.09 7.12 -4.75
C SER A 249 5.71 7.50 -5.23
N VAL A 250 4.83 6.51 -5.38
CA VAL A 250 3.40 6.67 -5.68
C VAL A 250 2.80 7.67 -4.68
N SER A 251 1.93 8.58 -5.14
CA SER A 251 1.34 9.70 -4.38
C SER A 251 0.88 9.34 -2.97
N SER A 252 1.11 10.21 -1.99
CA SER A 252 0.67 10.01 -0.59
C SER A 252 -0.84 9.88 -0.41
N GLN A 253 -1.64 10.20 -1.43
CA GLN A 253 -3.06 9.91 -1.48
C GLN A 253 -3.32 8.41 -1.23
N GLY A 254 -4.44 8.09 -0.58
CA GLY A 254 -4.81 6.69 -0.32
C GLY A 254 -5.04 5.96 -1.65
N VAL A 255 -4.35 4.84 -1.87
CA VAL A 255 -4.61 3.98 -3.02
C VAL A 255 -6.02 3.42 -2.90
N PHE A 256 -6.77 3.38 -4.00
CA PHE A 256 -8.10 2.78 -4.07
C PHE A 256 -8.02 1.37 -4.65
N GLN A 257 -7.42 1.24 -5.84
CA GLN A 257 -7.20 -0.04 -6.51
C GLN A 257 -6.07 0.09 -7.52
N VAL A 258 -5.45 -1.05 -7.85
CA VAL A 258 -4.38 -1.12 -8.85
C VAL A 258 -4.69 -2.26 -9.80
N PHE A 259 -4.64 -2.00 -11.11
CA PHE A 259 -4.72 -3.04 -12.13
C PHE A 259 -3.34 -3.25 -12.75
N VAL A 260 -2.95 -4.50 -12.94
CA VAL A 260 -1.70 -4.88 -13.59
C VAL A 260 -1.99 -5.91 -14.67
N GLY A 261 -1.74 -5.54 -15.92
CA GLY A 261 -1.71 -6.47 -17.04
C GLY A 261 -0.32 -7.07 -17.18
N LEU A 262 -0.23 -8.38 -17.21
CA LEU A 262 1.03 -9.12 -17.26
C LEU A 262 0.89 -10.42 -18.03
N ASP A 263 1.98 -10.85 -18.67
CA ASP A 263 2.15 -12.23 -19.12
C ASP A 263 3.06 -12.96 -18.13
N ILE A 264 2.66 -14.15 -17.68
CA ILE A 264 3.47 -14.94 -16.75
C ILE A 264 3.44 -16.43 -17.10
N LYS A 265 4.60 -17.08 -16.96
CA LYS A 265 4.75 -18.53 -17.06
C LYS A 265 5.67 -19.01 -15.95
N GLY A 266 5.47 -20.25 -15.52
CA GLY A 266 6.26 -20.85 -14.47
C GLY A 266 6.21 -22.36 -14.48
N SER A 267 6.62 -22.94 -13.36
CA SER A 267 6.37 -24.35 -13.07
C SER A 267 4.86 -24.65 -13.02
N SER A 268 4.51 -25.93 -13.12
CA SER A 268 3.11 -26.38 -13.14
C SER A 268 2.33 -26.08 -11.86
N ASP A 269 3.03 -25.89 -10.75
CA ASP A 269 2.48 -25.56 -9.43
C ASP A 269 2.62 -24.08 -9.06
N LEU A 270 3.03 -23.22 -10.02
CA LEU A 270 3.22 -21.80 -9.77
C LEU A 270 1.95 -21.19 -9.20
N SER A 271 2.08 -20.56 -8.04
CA SER A 271 1.07 -19.66 -7.48
C SER A 271 1.75 -18.41 -6.98
N TYR A 272 1.14 -17.24 -7.21
CA TYR A 272 1.79 -15.97 -6.94
C TYR A 272 0.81 -14.90 -6.47
N THR A 273 1.34 -13.88 -5.81
CA THR A 273 0.60 -12.69 -5.38
C THR A 273 1.37 -11.44 -5.77
N LEU A 274 0.64 -10.40 -6.14
CA LEU A 274 1.20 -9.09 -6.43
C LEU A 274 1.03 -8.15 -5.24
N TYR A 275 2.00 -7.26 -5.09
CA TYR A 275 2.01 -6.22 -4.08
C TYR A 275 2.43 -4.91 -4.72
N LEU A 276 1.76 -3.81 -4.36
CA LEU A 276 2.28 -2.47 -4.57
C LEU A 276 2.87 -1.98 -3.25
N THR A 277 4.13 -1.56 -3.25
CA THR A 277 4.79 -1.00 -2.08
C THR A 277 5.18 0.46 -2.27
N ARG A 278 5.30 1.19 -1.16
CA ARG A 278 6.04 2.46 -1.05
C ARG A 278 7.14 2.26 0.00
N GLY A 279 8.38 2.27 -0.45
CA GLY A 279 9.49 1.70 0.30
C GLY A 279 9.18 0.25 0.66
N ALA A 280 9.23 -0.06 1.95
CA ALA A 280 8.85 -1.38 2.48
C ALA A 280 7.35 -1.51 2.85
N SER A 281 6.57 -0.43 2.83
CA SER A 281 5.16 -0.46 3.24
C SER A 281 4.26 -0.92 2.11
N ILE A 282 3.30 -1.79 2.40
CA ILE A 282 2.40 -2.37 1.40
C ILE A 282 1.17 -1.48 1.28
N LEU A 283 0.91 -0.99 0.07
CA LEU A 283 -0.22 -0.13 -0.24
C LEU A 283 -1.44 -0.92 -0.74
N ALA A 284 -1.19 -1.98 -1.50
CA ALA A 284 -2.23 -2.86 -2.03
C ALA A 284 -1.66 -4.26 -2.26
N GLN A 285 -2.52 -5.25 -2.12
CA GLN A 285 -2.21 -6.67 -2.34
C GLN A 285 -3.24 -7.26 -3.30
N GLY A 286 -2.79 -8.15 -4.18
CA GLY A 286 -3.65 -8.93 -5.07
C GLY A 286 -4.12 -10.24 -4.45
N TYR A 287 -5.02 -10.93 -5.15
CA TYR A 287 -5.34 -12.32 -4.81
C TYR A 287 -4.13 -13.24 -5.04
N THR A 288 -4.26 -14.50 -4.62
CA THR A 288 -3.35 -15.55 -5.06
C THR A 288 -3.82 -16.06 -6.42
N TYR A 289 -2.97 -15.86 -7.43
CA TYR A 289 -3.23 -16.26 -8.80
C TYR A 289 -2.52 -17.58 -9.10
N VAL A 290 -3.14 -18.39 -9.96
CA VAL A 290 -2.56 -19.62 -10.52
C VAL A 290 -2.62 -19.46 -12.05
N PRO A 291 -1.48 -19.55 -12.77
CA PRO A 291 -1.46 -19.44 -14.23
C PRO A 291 -2.33 -20.53 -14.86
N LYS A 292 -3.20 -20.17 -15.81
CA LYS A 292 -4.17 -21.13 -16.35
C LYS A 292 -3.62 -22.02 -17.47
N VAL A 293 -2.64 -21.57 -18.28
CA VAL A 293 -1.92 -22.35 -19.32
C VAL A 293 -0.60 -21.60 -19.64
N ALA A 294 0.33 -22.22 -20.40
CA ALA A 294 1.58 -21.58 -20.84
C ALA A 294 1.33 -20.23 -21.55
N THR A 295 1.76 -19.13 -20.90
CA THR A 295 1.62 -17.72 -21.31
C THR A 295 0.19 -17.31 -21.68
N THR A 296 -0.59 -16.94 -20.67
CA THR A 296 -1.81 -16.14 -20.85
C THR A 296 -1.62 -14.78 -20.24
N TYR A 297 -2.01 -13.74 -20.98
CA TYR A 297 -2.21 -12.40 -20.42
C TYR A 297 -3.19 -12.50 -19.25
N GLU A 298 -2.76 -11.98 -18.11
CA GLU A 298 -3.54 -11.90 -16.88
C GLU A 298 -3.71 -10.44 -16.49
N LEU A 299 -4.94 -10.07 -16.11
CA LEU A 299 -5.23 -8.77 -15.50
C LEU A 299 -5.43 -8.96 -14.00
N ALA A 300 -4.39 -8.65 -13.23
CA ALA A 300 -4.41 -8.73 -11.78
C ALA A 300 -5.00 -7.46 -11.16
N LEU A 301 -5.92 -7.64 -10.22
CA LEU A 301 -6.43 -6.58 -9.34
C LEU A 301 -5.72 -6.64 -7.98
N MET A 302 -5.30 -5.49 -7.47
CA MET A 302 -4.83 -5.30 -6.10
C MET A 302 -5.67 -4.26 -5.37
N LEU A 303 -5.94 -4.52 -4.09
CA LEU A 303 -6.75 -3.66 -3.23
C LEU A 303 -6.04 -3.45 -1.88
N PRO A 304 -6.12 -2.24 -1.28
CA PRO A 304 -5.64 -2.00 0.08
C PRO A 304 -6.34 -2.89 1.13
N ALA A 305 -7.63 -3.17 0.93
CA ALA A 305 -8.43 -4.00 1.85
C ALA A 305 -8.01 -5.48 1.87
N LEU A 306 -7.21 -5.93 0.89
CA LEU A 306 -6.70 -7.31 0.83
C LEU A 306 -5.34 -7.48 1.52
N VAL A 307 -4.72 -6.41 2.01
CA VAL A 307 -3.37 -6.47 2.61
C VAL A 307 -3.42 -7.30 3.89
N ASN A 308 -2.84 -8.49 3.85
CA ASN A 308 -2.79 -9.43 4.97
C ASN A 308 -1.42 -10.13 5.12
N SER A 309 -0.51 -9.95 4.17
CA SER A 309 0.82 -10.54 4.16
C SER A 309 1.85 -9.59 3.55
N SER A 310 3.13 -9.94 3.69
CA SER A 310 4.25 -9.19 3.10
C SER A 310 4.98 -10.01 2.04
N PRO A 311 5.46 -9.38 0.97
CA PRO A 311 6.34 -10.05 0.02
C PRO A 311 7.66 -10.42 0.69
N LEU A 312 8.23 -11.57 0.29
CA LEU A 312 9.52 -12.02 0.80
C LEU A 312 10.69 -11.20 0.24
N PHE A 313 10.57 -10.71 -0.99
CA PHE A 313 11.57 -9.90 -1.65
C PHE A 313 11.21 -8.42 -1.56
N ALA A 314 12.21 -7.59 -1.29
CA ALA A 314 12.04 -6.15 -1.15
C ALA A 314 12.18 -5.42 -2.49
N GLY A 315 11.39 -4.37 -2.65
CA GLY A 315 11.58 -3.36 -3.69
C GLY A 315 12.61 -2.31 -3.32
N ASN A 316 12.69 -1.25 -4.11
CA ASN A 316 13.50 -0.09 -3.77
C ASN A 316 12.91 0.65 -2.56
N PHE A 317 13.68 0.74 -1.47
CA PHE A 317 13.25 1.42 -0.25
C PHE A 317 13.06 2.94 -0.40
N ALA A 318 13.64 3.57 -1.42
CA ALA A 318 13.50 5.00 -1.71
C ALA A 318 12.32 5.34 -2.64
N SER A 319 11.73 4.34 -3.31
CA SER A 319 10.63 4.55 -4.27
C SER A 319 9.49 3.57 -4.06
N SER A 320 8.56 3.51 -4.99
CA SER A 320 7.51 2.49 -4.99
C SER A 320 7.89 1.32 -5.89
N SER A 321 7.32 0.15 -5.62
CA SER A 321 7.64 -1.06 -6.38
C SER A 321 6.40 -1.92 -6.55
N LEU A 322 6.25 -2.48 -7.73
CA LEU A 322 5.38 -3.61 -7.96
C LEU A 322 6.20 -4.89 -7.71
N ILE A 323 5.70 -5.75 -6.84
CA ILE A 323 6.39 -6.98 -6.45
C ILE A 323 5.48 -8.15 -6.76
N VAL A 324 5.97 -9.10 -7.55
CA VAL A 324 5.33 -10.40 -7.76
C VAL A 324 6.07 -11.40 -6.89
N SER A 325 5.39 -12.05 -5.96
CA SER A 325 5.98 -13.05 -5.08
C SER A 325 5.37 -14.41 -5.39
N ALA A 326 6.20 -15.40 -5.74
CA ALA A 326 5.77 -16.78 -5.84
C ALA A 326 5.58 -17.36 -4.42
N TRP A 327 4.45 -18.03 -4.20
CA TRP A 327 4.16 -18.81 -3.00
C TRP A 327 4.58 -20.27 -3.17
N LYS A 328 4.44 -20.78 -4.40
CA LYS A 328 4.87 -22.10 -4.83
C LYS A 328 5.38 -22.00 -6.25
N GLY A 329 6.27 -22.92 -6.61
CA GLY A 329 6.85 -22.96 -7.94
C GLY A 329 7.81 -21.80 -8.23
N GLU A 330 8.22 -21.73 -9.49
CA GLU A 330 9.14 -20.72 -10.01
C GLU A 330 8.51 -20.01 -11.21
N ILE A 331 8.85 -18.74 -11.38
CA ILE A 331 8.49 -17.94 -12.54
C ILE A 331 9.60 -18.12 -13.57
N SER A 332 9.23 -18.67 -14.74
CA SER A 332 10.15 -18.95 -15.86
C SER A 332 10.18 -17.82 -16.91
N TYR A 333 9.08 -17.08 -17.01
CA TYR A 333 8.90 -15.92 -17.89
C TYR A 333 7.95 -14.93 -17.23
N PHE A 334 8.24 -13.65 -17.39
CA PHE A 334 7.36 -12.58 -17.00
C PHE A 334 7.49 -11.39 -17.95
N ARG A 335 6.36 -10.77 -18.26
CA ARG A 335 6.31 -9.49 -18.94
C ARG A 335 5.24 -8.60 -18.32
N LEU A 336 5.58 -7.33 -18.13
CA LEU A 336 4.68 -6.31 -17.61
C LEU A 336 4.12 -5.47 -18.76
N ASP A 337 2.81 -5.54 -19.00
CA ASP A 337 2.16 -4.86 -20.13
C ASP A 337 1.40 -3.60 -19.75
N SER A 338 0.88 -3.50 -18.53
CA SER A 338 0.20 -2.29 -18.05
C SER A 338 0.16 -2.20 -16.53
N VAL A 339 0.19 -0.97 -16.01
CA VAL A 339 0.01 -0.69 -14.58
C VAL A 339 -0.89 0.54 -14.44
N ASP A 340 -2.08 0.37 -13.86
CA ASP A 340 -3.04 1.44 -13.62
C ASP A 340 -3.28 1.62 -12.12
N ILE A 341 -2.77 2.71 -11.55
CA ILE A 341 -2.90 3.02 -10.11
C ILE A 341 -3.97 4.09 -9.93
N ARG A 342 -5.03 3.75 -9.19
CA ARG A 342 -6.13 4.68 -8.88
C ARG A 342 -6.12 5.06 -7.41
N PHE A 343 -6.34 6.34 -7.13
CA PHE A 343 -6.36 6.87 -5.77
C PHE A 343 -7.78 7.27 -5.34
N LEU A 344 -7.98 7.29 -4.03
CA LEU A 344 -9.15 7.89 -3.40
C LEU A 344 -9.17 9.41 -3.67
N ALA A 345 -10.36 9.95 -3.84
CA ALA A 345 -10.56 11.39 -3.98
C ALA A 345 -10.06 12.12 -2.72
N THR A 346 -9.33 13.22 -2.89
CA THR A 346 -8.92 14.07 -1.77
C THR A 346 -10.06 15.03 -1.41
N THR A 347 -10.53 14.99 -0.16
CA THR A 347 -11.34 16.08 0.39
C THR A 347 -10.44 17.31 0.56
N PRO A 348 -10.75 18.46 -0.05
CA PRO A 348 -10.00 19.68 0.22
C PRO A 348 -10.15 20.08 1.68
N SER A 349 -9.15 20.79 2.22
CA SER A 349 -9.25 21.49 3.49
C SER A 349 -10.53 22.36 3.51
N PRO A 350 -11.26 22.47 4.65
CA PRO A 350 -12.47 23.32 4.78
C PRO A 350 -12.27 24.80 4.42
N SER A 351 -11.04 25.23 4.13
CA SER A 351 -10.64 26.61 3.84
C SER A 351 -10.70 27.03 2.38
N ALA A 352 -11.24 26.21 1.46
CA ALA A 352 -11.59 26.70 0.12
C ALA A 352 -12.89 27.54 0.18
N ALA A 353 -12.88 28.60 0.98
CA ALA A 353 -13.90 29.64 0.89
C ALA A 353 -13.89 30.16 -0.55
N LEU A 354 -15.06 30.19 -1.20
CA LEU A 354 -15.22 30.88 -2.48
C LEU A 354 -14.59 32.26 -2.34
N ASN A 355 -13.62 32.60 -3.21
CA ASN A 355 -13.03 33.93 -3.14
C ASN A 355 -14.15 34.98 -3.28
N THR A 356 -13.95 36.16 -2.70
CA THR A 356 -14.99 37.21 -2.64
C THR A 356 -15.50 37.62 -4.03
N ALA A 357 -14.67 37.50 -5.07
CA ALA A 357 -15.06 37.77 -6.45
C ALA A 357 -16.03 36.70 -7.00
N ASN A 358 -15.80 35.43 -6.71
CA ASN A 358 -16.65 34.31 -7.10
C ASN A 358 -17.96 34.32 -6.33
N TYR A 359 -17.92 34.69 -5.04
CA TYR A 359 -19.13 34.86 -4.22
C TYR A 359 -20.02 35.99 -4.75
N ASN A 360 -19.44 37.16 -5.05
CA ASN A 360 -20.19 38.30 -5.62
C ASN A 360 -20.72 37.98 -7.03
N ALA A 361 -19.95 37.25 -7.85
CA ALA A 361 -20.40 36.78 -9.15
C ALA A 361 -21.58 35.79 -9.04
N LEU A 362 -21.56 34.89 -8.04
CA LEU A 362 -22.65 33.96 -7.75
C LEU A 362 -23.92 34.68 -7.31
N ILE A 363 -23.82 35.66 -6.40
CA ILE A 363 -24.97 36.47 -5.97
C ILE A 363 -25.55 37.26 -7.16
N PHE A 364 -24.69 37.93 -7.93
CA PHE A 364 -25.12 38.68 -9.11
C PHE A 364 -25.82 37.77 -10.13
N TYR A 365 -25.26 36.58 -10.37
CA TYR A 365 -25.85 35.58 -11.25
C TYR A 365 -27.21 35.10 -10.74
N TYR A 366 -27.33 34.75 -9.45
CA TYR A 366 -28.60 34.38 -8.84
C TYR A 366 -29.63 35.50 -8.97
N PHE A 367 -29.22 36.76 -8.81
CA PHE A 367 -30.13 37.90 -8.95
C PHE A 367 -30.64 38.04 -10.40
N VAL A 368 -29.76 37.92 -11.39
CA VAL A 368 -30.15 37.96 -12.81
C VAL A 368 -31.07 36.79 -13.16
N PHE A 369 -30.77 35.60 -12.64
CA PHE A 369 -31.53 34.38 -12.93
C PHE A 369 -32.92 34.36 -12.28
N LEU A 370 -33.02 34.69 -10.99
CA LEU A 370 -34.27 34.62 -10.24
C LEU A 370 -35.21 35.80 -10.52
N PHE A 371 -34.66 36.96 -10.90
CA PHE A 371 -35.46 38.18 -11.01
C PHE A 371 -35.46 38.77 -12.42
N MET A 372 -34.30 38.96 -13.05
CA MET A 372 -34.22 39.68 -14.33
C MET A 372 -34.74 38.86 -15.51
N ILE A 373 -34.37 37.58 -15.61
CA ILE A 373 -34.83 36.70 -16.70
C ILE A 373 -36.35 36.46 -16.62
N PRO A 374 -36.94 36.11 -15.46
CA PRO A 374 -38.38 35.94 -15.32
C PRO A 374 -39.15 37.23 -15.61
N ALA A 375 -38.72 38.38 -15.07
CA ALA A 375 -39.36 39.66 -15.34
C ALA A 375 -39.34 40.03 -16.83
N SER A 376 -38.19 39.84 -17.50
CA SER A 376 -38.05 40.10 -18.94
C SER A 376 -38.92 39.15 -19.78
N THR A 377 -39.01 37.88 -19.37
CA THR A 377 -39.83 36.86 -20.03
C THR A 377 -41.32 37.17 -19.88
N ILE A 378 -41.77 37.58 -18.70
CA ILE A 378 -43.14 38.01 -18.44
C ILE A 378 -43.49 39.27 -19.25
N LEU A 379 -42.60 40.27 -19.30
CA LEU A 379 -42.80 41.47 -20.13
C LEU A 379 -42.93 41.13 -21.63
N LEU A 380 -42.11 40.21 -22.12
CA LEU A 380 -42.18 39.71 -23.50
C LEU A 380 -43.49 38.94 -23.76
N LEU A 381 -43.89 38.06 -22.85
CA LEU A 381 -45.17 37.32 -22.92
C LEU A 381 -46.36 38.28 -22.94
N ILE A 382 -46.41 39.25 -22.02
CA ILE A 382 -47.48 40.26 -21.98
C ILE A 382 -47.54 41.03 -23.30
N LYS A 383 -46.42 41.46 -23.87
CA LYS A 383 -46.40 42.12 -25.18
C LYS A 383 -46.83 41.21 -26.34
N VAL A 384 -46.53 39.91 -26.28
CA VAL A 384 -46.95 38.94 -27.31
C VAL A 384 -48.45 38.66 -27.27
N PHE A 385 -49.08 38.70 -26.09
CA PHE A 385 -50.51 38.44 -25.93
C PHE A 385 -51.40 39.69 -25.98
N ARG A 386 -50.84 40.88 -25.72
CA ARG A 386 -51.57 42.15 -25.74
C ARG A 386 -51.61 42.82 -27.12
N ASP A 387 -50.63 42.55 -27.98
CA ASP A 387 -50.69 42.89 -29.41
C ASP A 387 -51.49 41.78 -30.13
N LYS A 388 -52.81 41.93 -30.22
CA LYS A 388 -53.63 41.25 -31.23
C LYS A 388 -53.72 42.20 -32.44
N ASP A 389 -53.14 41.73 -33.54
CA ASP A 389 -52.96 42.37 -34.85
C ASP A 389 -52.04 43.60 -34.90
#